data_AF-A0A9W7L944-F1
#
_entry.id   AF-A0A9W7L944-F1
#
_cell.length_a   1.000
_cell.length_b   1.000
_cell.length_c   1.000
_cell.angle_alpha   90.00
_cell.angle_beta   90.00
_cell.angle_gamma   90.00
#
_symmetry.space_group_name_H-M   'P 1'
#
loop_
_entity.id
_entity.type
_entity.pdbx_description
1 polymer ?
#
loop_
_entity_poly.entity_id
_entity_poly.type
_entity_poly.pdbx_seq_one_letter_code
_entity_poly.pdbx_strand_id
1 'polypeptide(L)'
;MFMSGRVPSHRAAEEEVLILGIMSTIYILLGPPAAGKTSFSTTLASHLSAPVVSFDSVAGTVSTGGSDLSYRQTRAVGEATVRALILSGTSTVVVEDTFHLRSLRKSFVRSLPPGTNVKWVHFVGEIAVLLERNRKRVTDVSEESLRKVFNLFQPPGSEMKGEGVPVFERGNVVHMKEGMSAEDVVRKGCFWSKEDAPPLPPLSQQPPQDVFDLTLRKLVSLSVSKDVSRAKHANDVRKSVLKLRKEDKSISTEYVEADAIRMWEDAKGDDVTTEYAELSQSSSTQRPDLPEEPPSPPSDPNAFTPQETAAIISNLRTFGFASSPSDLTSLILAKGGKSHKDWEHTIACGEKMMECLGGMESVKKVFERTVVDGRWEQAASSRPSSPNKPWVVLVTGLNGIRKSTSLDQPWIQDALAEALPTFTGDKSTLPCSKNSFFRQLDYMMCAVAADRFKNIYAIPDVETYSSEKAKIFSRYRMVSEMLGAGLLLEAKKVGMNVMLETSGRDVAMYKYVDILFPDDSYNKLVINFEINDIKYAEKSVDLRMEREMNLGREVLEKGGSLADITKVNLGGPYGSAVLAGVKQDSERVWKEVTEGRAGDVGKGWYLASIRIEGNEDGAWTASGGKTKHNFVR
;
A
#
# COMPACT_ATOMS: atom_id res chain seq x y z
N MET A 1 37.59 39.85 26.93
CA MET A 1 36.43 39.64 27.82
C MET A 1 35.17 39.94 27.00
N PHE A 2 34.69 38.96 26.23
CA PHE A 2 33.39 39.01 25.54
C PHE A 2 32.87 37.57 25.54
N MET A 3 31.81 37.32 26.31
CA MET A 3 31.09 36.06 26.33
C MET A 3 30.15 36.01 25.13
N SER A 4 30.33 35.06 24.22
CA SER A 4 29.36 34.75 23.17
C SER A 4 28.47 33.59 23.64
N GLY A 5 27.28 33.89 24.12
CA GLY A 5 26.24 32.89 24.38
C GLY A 5 25.72 32.31 23.06
N ARG A 6 25.82 31.00 22.89
CA ARG A 6 25.13 30.28 21.81
C ARG A 6 23.69 30.00 22.25
N VAL A 7 22.73 30.42 21.42
CA VAL A 7 21.33 29.98 21.53
C VAL A 7 21.23 28.56 20.97
N PRO A 8 20.64 27.58 21.68
CA PRO A 8 20.47 26.23 21.16
C PRO A 8 19.54 26.21 19.94
N SER A 9 19.85 25.36 18.96
CA SER A 9 18.99 25.14 17.80
C SER A 9 17.75 24.33 18.21
N HIS A 10 16.61 24.61 17.57
CA HIS A 10 15.31 23.95 17.78
C HIS A 10 15.35 22.41 17.72
N ARG A 11 16.39 21.82 17.09
CA ARG A 11 16.58 20.37 16.95
C ARG A 11 17.11 19.68 18.20
N ALA A 12 17.90 20.37 19.03
CA ALA A 12 18.41 19.78 20.27
C ALA A 12 17.29 19.54 21.30
N ALA A 13 16.20 20.32 21.22
CA ALA A 13 15.04 20.18 22.10
C ALA A 13 14.16 18.96 21.79
N GLU A 14 14.15 18.45 20.55
CA GLU A 14 13.35 17.26 20.18
C GLU A 14 14.06 15.94 20.55
N GLU A 15 15.40 15.90 20.49
CA GLU A 15 16.19 14.73 20.89
C GLU A 15 16.30 14.58 22.43
N GLU A 16 16.33 15.67 23.20
CA GLU A 16 16.32 15.59 24.68
C GLU A 16 14.96 15.12 25.25
N VAL A 17 13.84 15.38 24.57
CA VAL A 17 12.50 14.96 25.03
C VAL A 17 12.29 13.44 24.91
N LEU A 18 12.94 12.78 23.95
CA LEU A 18 12.88 11.33 23.79
C LEU A 18 13.72 10.56 24.82
N ILE A 19 14.73 11.21 25.41
CA ILE A 19 15.64 10.59 26.39
C ILE A 19 15.06 10.64 27.83
N LEU A 20 14.06 11.50 28.10
CA LEU A 20 13.47 11.65 29.44
C LEU A 20 12.17 10.85 29.69
N GLY A 21 11.68 10.04 28.73
CA GLY A 21 10.68 9.00 28.99
C GLY A 21 9.35 9.47 29.61
N ILE A 22 8.95 10.74 29.41
CA ILE A 22 7.68 11.24 29.96
C ILE A 22 6.53 10.68 29.11
N MET A 23 5.85 9.66 29.64
CA MET A 23 4.64 9.13 29.02
C MET A 23 3.49 10.13 29.16
N SER A 24 3.10 10.79 28.07
CA SER A 24 1.90 11.64 28.06
C SER A 24 0.62 10.80 28.14
N THR A 25 -0.34 11.23 28.95
CA THR A 25 -1.67 10.64 29.07
C THR A 25 -2.72 11.55 28.44
N ILE A 26 -3.63 10.99 27.65
CA ILE A 26 -4.74 11.74 27.05
C ILE A 26 -6.06 11.19 27.56
N TYR A 27 -6.89 12.09 28.10
CA TYR A 27 -8.28 11.80 28.45
C TYR A 27 -9.18 12.25 27.31
N ILE A 28 -9.75 11.31 26.57
CA ILE A 28 -10.68 11.57 25.48
C ILE A 28 -12.11 11.43 26.00
N LEU A 29 -12.81 12.55 26.12
CA LEU A 29 -14.21 12.60 26.49
C LEU A 29 -15.04 12.45 25.24
N LEU A 30 -15.90 11.42 25.22
CA LEU A 30 -16.78 11.15 24.09
C LEU A 30 -18.22 10.91 24.56
N GLY A 31 -19.17 11.17 23.67
CA GLY A 31 -20.59 11.10 23.98
C GLY A 31 -21.40 11.97 23.03
N PRO A 32 -22.72 11.74 22.93
CA PRO A 32 -23.60 12.55 22.11
C PRO A 32 -23.60 14.03 22.54
N PRO A 33 -24.13 14.95 21.69
CA PRO A 33 -24.41 16.32 22.08
C PRO A 33 -25.25 16.38 23.37
N ALA A 34 -25.07 17.43 24.17
CA ALA A 34 -25.74 17.65 25.45
C ALA A 34 -25.46 16.61 26.57
N ALA A 35 -24.51 15.68 26.37
CA ALA A 35 -24.14 14.69 27.38
C ALA A 35 -23.38 15.27 28.59
N GLY A 36 -22.97 16.54 28.55
CA GLY A 36 -22.25 17.21 29.64
C GLY A 36 -20.72 17.20 29.49
N LYS A 37 -20.20 16.85 28.31
CA LYS A 37 -18.76 16.76 28.03
C LYS A 37 -18.01 18.05 28.36
N THR A 38 -18.49 19.20 27.88
CA THR A 38 -17.81 20.50 28.03
C THR A 38 -17.71 20.98 29.48
N SER A 39 -18.79 20.79 30.24
CA SER A 39 -18.78 21.10 31.67
C SER A 39 -17.81 20.20 32.42
N PHE A 40 -17.77 18.91 32.08
CA PHE A 40 -16.88 17.96 32.74
C PHE A 40 -15.42 18.08 32.29
N SER A 41 -15.15 18.41 31.01
CA SER A 41 -13.80 18.61 30.48
C SER A 41 -13.07 19.70 31.26
N THR A 42 -13.78 20.79 31.57
CA THR A 42 -13.27 21.90 32.40
C THR A 42 -12.95 21.45 33.82
N THR A 43 -13.86 20.71 34.48
CA THR A 43 -13.63 20.18 35.83
C THR A 43 -12.48 19.19 35.88
N LEU A 44 -12.42 18.26 34.92
CA LEU A 44 -11.35 17.26 34.83
C LEU A 44 -10.00 17.91 34.55
N ALA A 45 -9.95 18.87 33.63
CA ALA A 45 -8.74 19.62 33.31
C ALA A 45 -8.21 20.43 34.49
N SER A 46 -9.09 21.09 35.25
CA SER A 46 -8.73 21.78 36.48
C SER A 46 -8.13 20.81 37.50
N HIS A 47 -8.77 19.65 37.71
CA HIS A 47 -8.27 18.61 38.62
C HIS A 47 -6.91 18.03 38.19
N LEU A 48 -6.69 17.86 36.89
CA LEU A 48 -5.45 17.32 36.31
C LEU A 48 -4.37 18.39 36.06
N SER A 49 -4.68 19.67 36.26
CA SER A 49 -3.84 20.79 35.79
C SER A 49 -3.45 20.64 34.31
N ALA A 50 -4.40 20.23 33.47
CA ALA A 50 -4.18 19.88 32.06
C ALA A 50 -4.90 20.84 31.10
N PRO A 51 -4.36 21.12 29.90
CA PRO A 51 -5.09 21.84 28.87
C PRO A 51 -6.28 21.03 28.31
N VAL A 52 -7.32 21.74 27.89
CA VAL A 52 -8.46 21.18 27.14
C VAL A 52 -8.35 21.55 25.66
N VAL A 53 -8.47 20.55 24.78
CA VAL A 53 -8.68 20.75 23.36
C VAL A 53 -10.11 20.35 23.00
N SER A 54 -10.97 21.34 22.79
CA SER A 54 -12.34 21.15 22.31
C SER A 54 -12.42 21.39 20.81
N PHE A 55 -12.89 20.39 20.06
CA PHE A 55 -13.02 20.49 18.60
C PHE A 55 -14.08 21.52 18.19
N ASP A 56 -15.08 21.77 19.06
CA ASP A 56 -16.06 22.84 18.86
C ASP A 56 -15.42 24.22 19.04
N SER A 57 -14.51 24.39 20.02
CA SER A 57 -13.75 25.63 20.20
C SER A 57 -12.77 25.88 19.05
N VAL A 58 -12.13 24.81 18.55
CA VAL A 58 -11.32 24.89 17.33
C VAL A 58 -12.19 25.35 16.16
N ALA A 59 -13.36 24.72 15.95
CA ALA A 59 -14.27 25.14 14.89
C ALA A 59 -14.60 26.64 14.99
N GLY A 60 -15.02 27.11 16.17
CA GLY A 60 -15.35 28.52 16.39
C GLY A 60 -14.18 29.47 16.11
N THR A 61 -12.96 29.10 16.49
CA THR A 61 -11.75 29.92 16.28
C THR A 61 -11.37 30.02 14.81
N VAL A 62 -11.57 28.95 14.03
CA VAL A 62 -11.19 28.97 12.61
C VAL A 62 -12.31 29.53 11.71
N SER A 63 -13.59 29.37 12.09
CA SER A 63 -14.74 29.94 11.35
C SER A 63 -14.81 31.46 11.35
N THR A 64 -14.19 32.15 12.33
CA THR A 64 -14.10 33.62 12.33
C THR A 64 -13.27 34.20 11.17
N GLY A 65 -12.63 33.35 10.35
CA GLY A 65 -11.89 33.71 9.15
C GLY A 65 -12.71 33.82 7.85
N GLY A 66 -14.04 33.68 7.90
CA GLY A 66 -14.93 34.00 6.76
C GLY A 66 -15.21 32.86 5.76
N SER A 67 -14.80 31.62 6.06
CA SER A 67 -15.21 30.44 5.28
C SER A 67 -15.68 29.33 6.21
N ASP A 68 -16.88 28.77 5.96
CA ASP A 68 -17.33 27.53 6.60
C ASP A 68 -16.32 26.42 6.30
N LEU A 69 -15.48 26.10 7.28
CA LEU A 69 -14.54 25.03 7.13
C LEU A 69 -15.26 23.69 7.18
N SER A 70 -14.82 22.78 6.33
CA SER A 70 -15.29 21.41 6.38
C SER A 70 -14.92 20.80 7.74
N TYR A 71 -15.79 19.94 8.26
CA TYR A 71 -15.53 19.14 9.47
C TYR A 71 -14.12 18.49 9.47
N ARG A 72 -13.61 18.11 8.28
CA ARG A 72 -12.28 17.54 8.08
C ARG A 72 -11.15 18.50 8.46
N GLN A 73 -11.29 19.80 8.15
CA GLN A 73 -10.27 20.81 8.45
C GLN A 73 -10.24 21.15 9.95
N THR A 74 -11.39 21.40 10.56
CA THR A 74 -11.51 21.57 12.03
C THR A 74 -10.84 20.41 12.75
N ARG A 75 -11.10 19.20 12.27
CA ARG A 75 -10.51 18.01 12.84
C ARG A 75 -9.00 17.95 12.70
N ALA A 76 -8.47 18.26 11.52
CA ALA A 76 -7.03 18.29 11.28
C ALA A 76 -6.33 19.30 12.21
N VAL A 77 -6.93 20.47 12.44
CA VAL A 77 -6.40 21.49 13.35
C VAL A 77 -6.45 21.02 14.81
N GLY A 78 -7.58 20.43 15.24
CA GLY A 78 -7.69 19.87 16.59
C GLY A 78 -6.68 18.76 16.85
N GLU A 79 -6.51 17.82 15.91
CA GLU A 79 -5.51 16.75 15.98
C GLU A 79 -4.07 17.30 16.01
N ALA A 80 -3.76 18.31 15.20
CA ALA A 80 -2.47 18.97 15.21
C ALA A 80 -2.20 19.69 16.55
N THR A 81 -3.22 20.33 17.13
CA THR A 81 -3.13 21.02 18.43
C THR A 81 -2.81 20.03 19.56
N VAL A 82 -3.51 18.88 19.59
CA VAL A 82 -3.23 17.82 20.58
C VAL A 82 -1.80 17.30 20.45
N ARG A 83 -1.34 17.02 19.22
CA ARG A 83 0.04 16.60 18.97
C ARG A 83 1.05 17.64 19.46
N ALA A 84 0.83 18.91 19.14
CA ALA A 84 1.74 19.98 19.54
C ALA A 84 1.88 20.08 21.06
N LEU A 85 0.78 19.93 21.81
CA LEU A 85 0.83 19.91 23.29
C LEU A 85 1.64 18.73 23.82
N ILE A 86 1.48 17.54 23.25
CA ILE A 86 2.25 16.36 23.68
C ILE A 86 3.73 16.55 23.39
N LEU A 87 4.05 17.00 22.17
CA LEU A 87 5.44 17.23 21.74
C LEU A 87 6.11 18.37 22.51
N SER A 88 5.34 19.32 23.06
CA SER A 88 5.86 20.36 23.96
C SER A 88 6.12 19.86 25.39
N GLY A 89 6.00 18.55 25.65
CA GLY A 89 6.22 17.94 26.96
C GLY A 89 5.00 18.00 27.89
N THR A 90 3.81 18.29 27.38
CA THR A 90 2.60 18.26 28.22
C THR A 90 2.30 16.82 28.65
N SER A 91 2.35 16.57 29.96
CA SER A 91 2.17 15.23 30.52
C SER A 91 0.73 14.73 30.44
N THR A 92 -0.26 15.62 30.46
CA THR A 92 -1.68 15.25 30.39
C THR A 92 -2.46 16.22 29.50
N VAL A 93 -3.30 15.71 28.60
CA VAL A 93 -4.19 16.52 27.75
C VAL A 93 -5.62 16.00 27.85
N VAL A 94 -6.60 16.91 27.98
CA VAL A 94 -8.02 16.57 27.94
C VAL A 94 -8.56 16.91 26.56
N VAL A 95 -9.14 15.95 25.87
CA VAL A 95 -9.70 16.11 24.52
C VAL A 95 -11.20 15.92 24.56
N GLU A 96 -11.93 16.86 23.99
CA GLU A 96 -13.38 16.83 23.90
C GLU A 96 -13.85 16.83 22.44
N ASP A 97 -14.53 15.76 22.04
CA ASP A 97 -15.30 15.68 20.80
C ASP A 97 -16.41 14.63 20.96
N THR A 98 -17.32 14.54 20.00
CA THR A 98 -18.38 13.56 19.99
C THR A 98 -17.84 12.14 19.74
N PHE A 99 -16.86 11.95 18.85
CA PHE A 99 -16.25 10.64 18.50
C PHE A 99 -17.25 9.47 18.31
N HIS A 100 -18.42 9.76 17.73
CA HIS A 100 -19.53 8.80 17.59
C HIS A 100 -19.20 7.59 16.70
N LEU A 101 -18.28 7.74 15.73
CA LEU A 101 -17.83 6.67 14.84
C LEU A 101 -16.50 6.06 15.28
N ARG A 102 -16.38 4.74 15.14
CA ARG A 102 -15.14 4.00 15.37
C ARG A 102 -13.99 4.43 14.46
N SER A 103 -14.26 4.68 13.19
CA SER A 103 -13.25 5.13 12.23
C SER A 103 -12.58 6.43 12.68
N LEU A 104 -13.36 7.34 13.27
CA LEU A 104 -12.87 8.59 13.83
C LEU A 104 -11.97 8.34 15.04
N ARG A 105 -12.35 7.45 15.97
CA ARG A 105 -11.50 7.09 17.10
C ARG A 105 -10.17 6.48 16.67
N LYS A 106 -10.22 5.52 15.72
CA LYS A 106 -9.02 4.88 15.16
C LYS A 106 -8.09 5.88 14.48
N SER A 107 -8.65 6.76 13.64
CA SER A 107 -7.88 7.79 12.96
C SER A 107 -7.20 8.73 13.94
N PHE A 108 -7.91 9.14 15.00
CA PHE A 108 -7.37 10.02 16.03
C PHE A 108 -6.23 9.37 16.81
N VAL A 109 -6.43 8.15 17.32
CA VAL A 109 -5.40 7.43 18.09
C VAL A 109 -4.15 7.18 17.24
N ARG A 110 -4.31 6.83 15.96
CA ARG A 110 -3.19 6.65 15.02
C ARG A 110 -2.40 7.93 14.77
N SER A 111 -2.99 9.09 14.98
CA SER A 111 -2.34 10.38 14.75
C SER A 111 -1.65 10.93 16.00
N LEU A 112 -1.65 10.20 17.13
CA LEU A 112 -0.93 10.54 18.35
C LEU A 112 0.52 10.03 18.33
N PRO A 113 1.45 10.69 19.04
CA PRO A 113 2.83 10.21 19.16
C PRO A 113 2.89 8.79 19.78
N PRO A 114 3.84 7.94 19.37
CA PRO A 114 4.06 6.63 19.98
C PRO A 114 4.26 6.72 21.50
N GLY A 115 3.74 5.74 22.24
CA GLY A 115 3.85 5.72 23.72
C GLY A 115 2.80 6.56 24.45
N THR A 116 1.96 7.33 23.74
CA THR A 116 0.84 8.07 24.33
C THR A 116 -0.17 7.12 24.99
N ASN A 117 -0.45 7.33 26.26
CA ASN A 117 -1.44 6.56 27.02
C ASN A 117 -2.84 7.16 26.85
N VAL A 118 -3.76 6.44 26.21
CA VAL A 118 -5.11 6.94 25.91
C VAL A 118 -6.13 6.40 26.92
N LYS A 119 -6.90 7.30 27.53
CA LYS A 119 -8.00 7.04 28.46
C LYS A 119 -9.31 7.56 27.86
N TRP A 120 -10.29 6.68 27.68
CA TRP A 120 -11.59 7.02 27.14
C TRP A 120 -12.58 7.30 28.27
N VAL A 121 -13.23 8.46 28.24
CA VAL A 121 -14.29 8.84 29.19
C VAL A 121 -15.60 8.92 28.42
N HIS A 122 -16.42 7.88 28.52
CA HIS A 122 -17.65 7.74 27.76
C HIS A 122 -18.85 8.26 28.55
N PHE A 123 -19.47 9.32 28.05
CA PHE A 123 -20.71 9.87 28.59
C PHE A 123 -21.92 9.10 28.07
N VAL A 124 -22.58 8.40 29.01
CA VAL A 124 -23.82 7.68 28.76
C VAL A 124 -24.98 8.55 29.26
N GLY A 125 -26.07 8.61 28.50
CA GLY A 125 -27.29 9.28 28.92
C GLY A 125 -28.48 8.79 28.11
N GLU A 126 -29.67 8.81 28.72
CA GLU A 126 -30.89 8.52 28.00
C GLU A 126 -31.21 9.63 26.99
N ILE A 127 -31.66 9.25 25.79
CA ILE A 127 -31.99 10.20 24.72
C ILE A 127 -32.99 11.26 25.17
N ALA A 128 -33.96 10.91 26.03
CA ALA A 128 -34.93 11.87 26.57
C ALA A 128 -34.25 12.98 27.39
N VAL A 129 -33.30 12.61 28.25
CA VAL A 129 -32.51 13.56 29.05
C VAL A 129 -31.63 14.43 28.17
N LEU A 130 -31.00 13.84 27.14
CA LEU A 130 -30.15 14.58 26.19
C LEU A 130 -30.96 15.60 25.38
N LEU A 131 -32.17 15.24 24.92
CA LEU A 131 -33.07 16.15 24.21
C LEU A 131 -33.54 17.29 25.11
N GLU A 132 -33.93 16.98 26.34
CA GLU A 132 -34.35 18.00 27.31
C GLU A 132 -33.21 18.98 27.65
N ARG A 133 -31.99 18.46 27.83
CA ARG A 133 -30.80 19.30 27.99
C ARG A 133 -30.53 20.13 26.73
N ASN A 134 -30.68 19.54 25.55
CA ASN A 134 -30.45 20.22 24.28
C ASN A 134 -31.41 21.40 24.07
N ARG A 135 -32.70 21.26 24.42
CA ARG A 135 -33.69 22.36 24.37
C ARG A 135 -33.35 23.54 25.26
N LYS A 136 -32.61 23.30 26.36
CA LYS A 136 -32.17 24.34 27.31
C LYS A 136 -30.84 25.00 26.90
N ARG A 137 -30.14 24.49 25.87
CA ARG A 137 -28.89 25.07 25.39
C ARG A 137 -29.17 26.17 24.39
N VAL A 138 -28.25 27.13 24.32
CA VAL A 138 -28.25 28.21 23.31
C VAL A 138 -27.78 27.69 21.94
N THR A 139 -27.16 26.50 21.87
CA THR A 139 -26.56 25.94 20.65
C THR A 139 -27.53 25.12 19.81
N ASP A 140 -27.57 25.38 18.49
CA ASP A 140 -28.45 24.76 17.49
C ASP A 140 -28.00 23.35 17.03
N VAL A 141 -28.16 22.33 17.87
CA VAL A 141 -28.22 20.95 17.34
C VAL A 141 -29.68 20.56 17.22
N SER A 142 -30.16 20.31 16.00
CA SER A 142 -31.55 19.87 15.81
C SER A 142 -31.82 18.55 16.54
N GLU A 143 -33.04 18.37 17.07
CA GLU A 143 -33.41 17.11 17.74
C GLU A 143 -33.20 15.90 16.84
N GLU A 144 -33.46 16.05 15.53
CA GLU A 144 -33.21 15.02 14.52
C GLU A 144 -31.72 14.66 14.42
N SER A 145 -30.83 15.66 14.34
CA SER A 145 -29.39 15.44 14.28
C SER A 145 -28.88 14.78 15.56
N LEU A 146 -29.39 15.20 16.73
CA LEU A 146 -29.04 14.60 18.01
C LEU A 146 -29.45 13.12 18.05
N ARG A 147 -30.68 12.78 17.64
CA ARG A 147 -31.15 11.39 17.53
C ARG A 147 -30.31 10.57 16.55
N LYS A 148 -29.95 11.15 15.41
CA LYS A 148 -29.08 10.51 14.41
C LYS A 148 -27.71 10.18 15.01
N VAL A 149 -27.06 11.15 15.66
CA VAL A 149 -25.76 10.95 16.31
C VAL A 149 -25.86 9.93 17.44
N PHE A 150 -26.91 10.00 18.26
CA PHE A 150 -27.16 9.04 19.34
C PHE A 150 -27.29 7.60 18.81
N ASN A 151 -28.07 7.40 17.75
CA ASN A 151 -28.27 6.08 17.14
C ASN A 151 -27.02 5.55 16.43
N LEU A 152 -26.18 6.43 15.90
CA LEU A 152 -24.90 6.06 15.29
C LEU A 152 -23.79 5.85 16.32
N PHE A 153 -24.01 6.23 17.57
CA PHE A 153 -22.98 6.21 18.59
C PHE A 153 -22.62 4.77 18.95
N GLN A 154 -21.36 4.40 18.70
CA GLN A 154 -20.82 3.11 19.08
C GLN A 154 -19.90 3.30 20.30
N PRO A 155 -20.28 2.82 21.50
CA PRO A 155 -19.43 2.90 22.68
C PRO A 155 -18.03 2.32 22.41
N PRO A 156 -16.97 2.89 23.00
CA PRO A 156 -15.67 2.24 23.04
C PRO A 156 -15.84 0.87 23.71
N GLY A 157 -15.29 -0.18 23.09
CA GLY A 157 -15.37 -1.54 23.65
C GLY A 157 -16.71 -2.29 23.49
N SER A 158 -17.78 -1.71 22.93
CA SER A 158 -19.05 -2.46 22.71
C SER A 158 -18.96 -3.57 21.65
N GLU A 159 -17.84 -3.68 20.95
CA GLU A 159 -17.56 -4.75 20.00
C GLU A 159 -16.96 -5.97 20.72
N MET A 160 -17.75 -6.61 21.59
CA MET A 160 -17.40 -7.90 22.19
C MET A 160 -18.22 -9.01 21.54
N LYS A 161 -17.63 -9.65 20.51
CA LYS A 161 -17.74 -11.09 20.15
C LYS A 161 -17.02 -11.46 18.83
N GLY A 162 -15.98 -10.73 18.44
CA GLY A 162 -15.11 -11.09 17.31
C GLY A 162 -13.64 -11.05 17.71
N GLU A 163 -12.90 -12.10 17.41
CA GLU A 163 -11.44 -12.17 17.52
C GLU A 163 -10.82 -11.22 16.50
N GLY A 164 -9.86 -10.38 16.91
CA GLY A 164 -9.18 -9.40 16.03
C GLY A 164 -9.45 -7.91 16.31
N VAL A 165 -10.10 -7.54 17.42
CA VAL A 165 -10.19 -6.12 17.82
C VAL A 165 -8.83 -5.67 18.41
N PRO A 166 -8.25 -4.54 17.95
CA PRO A 166 -7.02 -4.01 18.53
C PRO A 166 -7.17 -3.79 20.05
N VAL A 167 -6.19 -4.29 20.81
CA VAL A 167 -6.15 -4.28 22.28
C VAL A 167 -6.34 -2.88 22.90
N PHE A 168 -6.10 -1.81 22.12
CA PHE A 168 -6.16 -0.41 22.56
C PHE A 168 -7.50 0.06 23.19
N GLU A 169 -8.62 -0.66 22.98
CA GLU A 169 -9.92 -0.28 23.58
C GLU A 169 -10.32 -1.11 24.82
N ARG A 170 -9.59 -2.18 25.19
CA ARG A 170 -10.09 -3.18 26.15
C ARG A 170 -9.76 -2.96 27.64
N GLY A 171 -9.04 -1.90 28.02
CA GLY A 171 -8.65 -1.67 29.42
C GLY A 171 -8.76 -0.23 29.95
N ASN A 172 -9.17 0.72 29.10
CA ASN A 172 -9.03 2.16 29.40
C ASN A 172 -10.33 2.96 29.20
N VAL A 173 -11.50 2.35 29.42
CA VAL A 173 -12.80 3.03 29.22
C VAL A 173 -13.49 3.24 30.56
N VAL A 174 -13.75 4.50 30.91
CA VAL A 174 -14.57 4.89 32.06
C VAL A 174 -15.93 5.33 31.54
N HIS A 175 -16.97 4.59 31.89
CA HIS A 175 -18.36 4.99 31.63
C HIS A 175 -18.83 5.94 32.72
N MET A 176 -19.13 7.18 32.34
CA MET A 176 -19.67 8.19 33.24
C MET A 176 -21.05 7.79 33.72
N LYS A 177 -21.25 7.87 35.03
CA LYS A 177 -22.54 7.72 35.71
C LYS A 177 -22.87 9.04 36.39
N GLU A 178 -24.15 9.27 36.64
CA GLU A 178 -24.58 10.45 37.40
C GLU A 178 -23.88 10.48 38.77
N GLY A 179 -23.41 11.67 39.16
CA GLY A 179 -22.66 11.90 40.40
C GLY A 179 -21.18 11.51 40.38
N MET A 180 -20.63 10.99 39.27
CA MET A 180 -19.21 10.65 39.19
C MET A 180 -18.32 11.91 39.16
N SER A 181 -17.34 11.97 40.06
CA SER A 181 -16.39 13.09 40.16
C SER A 181 -15.21 12.96 39.18
N ALA A 182 -14.43 14.03 38.99
CA ALA A 182 -13.17 13.95 38.24
C ALA A 182 -12.17 12.97 38.88
N GLU A 183 -12.09 12.96 40.21
CA GLU A 183 -11.24 12.06 40.99
C GLU A 183 -11.62 10.58 40.75
N ASP A 184 -12.91 10.26 40.66
CA ASP A 184 -13.38 8.92 40.32
C ASP A 184 -12.91 8.46 38.94
N VAL A 185 -12.89 9.36 37.96
CA VAL A 185 -12.42 9.06 36.60
C VAL A 185 -10.92 8.79 36.58
N VAL A 186 -10.13 9.59 37.30
CA VAL A 186 -8.68 9.40 37.40
C VAL A 186 -8.37 8.07 38.09
N ARG A 187 -9.00 7.80 39.24
CA ARG A 187 -8.78 6.59 40.04
C ARG A 187 -9.15 5.30 39.30
N LYS A 188 -10.25 5.30 38.54
CA LYS A 188 -10.71 4.12 37.77
C LYS A 188 -9.88 3.85 36.52
N GLY A 189 -8.99 4.78 36.14
CA GLY A 189 -8.14 4.66 34.96
C GLY A 189 -6.80 3.93 35.18
N CYS A 190 -6.49 3.40 36.36
CA CYS A 190 -5.18 2.83 36.67
C CYS A 190 -5.03 1.33 36.32
N PHE A 191 -3.88 1.00 35.70
CA PHE A 191 -3.29 -0.31 35.32
C PHE A 191 -3.81 -1.03 34.08
N TRP A 192 -2.99 -1.03 33.00
CA TRP A 192 -2.57 -2.18 32.17
C TRP A 192 -1.30 -1.75 31.40
N SER A 193 -0.21 -2.50 31.50
CA SER A 193 0.98 -2.30 30.68
C SER A 193 0.81 -3.03 29.34
N LYS A 194 1.55 -2.62 28.30
CA LYS A 194 1.48 -3.24 26.96
C LYS A 194 1.95 -4.70 26.96
N GLU A 195 2.54 -5.18 28.05
CA GLU A 195 3.18 -6.50 28.19
C GLU A 195 2.18 -7.60 28.60
N ASP A 196 0.99 -7.24 29.10
CA ASP A 196 0.02 -8.21 29.65
C ASP A 196 -1.08 -8.63 28.66
N ALA A 197 -1.07 -8.11 27.42
CA ALA A 197 -2.07 -8.44 26.42
C ALA A 197 -1.80 -9.81 25.78
N PRO A 198 -2.78 -10.74 25.70
CA PRO A 198 -2.59 -11.98 24.97
C PRO A 198 -2.27 -11.68 23.50
N PRO A 199 -1.33 -12.43 22.88
CA PRO A 199 -0.98 -12.23 21.48
C PRO A 199 -2.21 -12.37 20.59
N LEU A 200 -2.33 -11.51 19.57
CA LEU A 200 -3.38 -11.65 18.56
C LEU A 200 -3.26 -13.04 17.92
N PRO A 201 -4.38 -13.71 17.60
CA PRO A 201 -4.32 -14.91 16.79
C PRO A 201 -3.66 -14.57 15.44
N PRO A 202 -2.80 -15.46 14.90
CA PRO A 202 -2.19 -15.28 13.59
C PRO A 202 -3.26 -14.96 12.53
N LEU A 203 -2.92 -14.16 11.53
CA LEU A 203 -3.81 -13.85 10.39
C LEU A 203 -4.40 -15.10 9.72
N SER A 204 -3.69 -16.23 9.77
CA SER A 204 -4.14 -17.53 9.28
C SER A 204 -5.33 -18.13 10.04
N GLN A 205 -5.68 -17.59 11.21
CA GLN A 205 -6.81 -18.01 12.04
C GLN A 205 -7.99 -17.02 11.95
N GLN A 206 -7.85 -15.91 11.22
CA GLN A 206 -8.97 -15.02 10.96
C GLN A 206 -9.89 -15.65 9.90
N PRO A 207 -11.22 -15.61 10.06
CA PRO A 207 -12.12 -16.13 9.06
C PRO A 207 -11.96 -15.37 7.74
N PRO A 208 -11.99 -16.07 6.58
CA PRO A 208 -11.86 -15.44 5.27
C PRO A 208 -12.89 -14.32 5.09
N GLN A 209 -12.52 -13.27 4.35
CA GLN A 209 -13.42 -12.15 4.08
C GLN A 209 -14.68 -12.66 3.38
N ASP A 210 -15.83 -12.34 3.96
CA ASP A 210 -17.15 -12.72 3.48
C ASP A 210 -17.44 -12.03 2.13
N VAL A 211 -17.23 -12.77 1.04
CA VAL A 211 -17.38 -12.30 -0.35
C VAL A 211 -18.74 -11.65 -0.59
N PHE A 212 -19.78 -12.14 0.07
CA PHE A 212 -21.13 -11.60 0.01
C PHE A 212 -21.22 -10.20 0.62
N ASP A 213 -20.72 -9.96 1.85
CA ASP A 213 -20.72 -8.61 2.44
C ASP A 213 -19.82 -7.65 1.66
N LEU A 214 -18.69 -8.15 1.14
CA LEU A 214 -17.78 -7.34 0.32
C LEU A 214 -18.48 -6.86 -0.97
N THR A 215 -19.23 -7.73 -1.64
CA THR A 215 -20.03 -7.40 -2.83
C THR A 215 -21.07 -6.33 -2.51
N LEU A 216 -21.84 -6.49 -1.42
CA LEU A 216 -22.82 -5.47 -1.01
C LEU A 216 -22.19 -4.11 -0.71
N ARG A 217 -20.98 -4.08 -0.12
CA ARG A 217 -20.25 -2.82 0.11
C ARG A 217 -19.85 -2.13 -1.19
N LYS A 218 -19.46 -2.89 -2.22
CA LYS A 218 -19.16 -2.34 -3.54
C LYS A 218 -20.41 -1.75 -4.20
N LEU A 219 -21.55 -2.44 -4.14
CA LEU A 219 -22.84 -1.91 -4.62
C LEU A 219 -23.22 -0.60 -3.91
N VAL A 220 -23.08 -0.54 -2.58
CA VAL A 220 -23.26 0.72 -1.83
C VAL A 220 -22.32 1.81 -2.32
N SER A 221 -21.04 1.49 -2.56
CA SER A 221 -20.08 2.47 -3.06
C SER A 221 -20.45 3.03 -4.44
N LEU A 222 -20.94 2.17 -5.34
CA LEU A 222 -21.39 2.56 -6.67
C LEU A 222 -22.63 3.45 -6.62
N SER A 223 -23.60 3.11 -5.76
CA SER A 223 -24.77 3.97 -5.48
C SER A 223 -24.35 5.37 -5.04
N VAL A 224 -23.42 5.43 -4.08
CA VAL A 224 -22.92 6.70 -3.50
C VAL A 224 -22.13 7.51 -4.52
N SER A 225 -21.39 6.86 -5.43
CA SER A 225 -20.63 7.57 -6.46
C SER A 225 -21.52 8.22 -7.52
N LYS A 226 -22.70 7.65 -7.79
CA LYS A 226 -23.69 8.27 -8.69
C LYS A 226 -24.36 9.47 -8.02
N ASP A 227 -24.71 9.33 -6.75
CA ASP A 227 -25.38 10.37 -5.98
C ASP A 227 -25.23 10.13 -4.48
N VAL A 228 -24.52 11.03 -3.80
CA VAL A 228 -24.22 10.93 -2.36
C VAL A 228 -25.49 10.90 -1.51
N SER A 229 -26.60 11.49 -1.98
CA SER A 229 -27.87 11.46 -1.25
C SER A 229 -28.44 10.03 -1.10
N ARG A 230 -28.05 9.10 -1.98
CA ARG A 230 -28.45 7.68 -1.95
C ARG A 230 -27.74 6.86 -0.89
N ALA A 231 -26.69 7.39 -0.25
CA ALA A 231 -25.86 6.68 0.73
C ALA A 231 -26.66 6.02 1.86
N LYS A 232 -27.72 6.70 2.34
CA LYS A 232 -28.59 6.18 3.40
C LYS A 232 -29.41 4.99 2.91
N HIS A 233 -30.11 5.16 1.78
CA HIS A 233 -30.95 4.13 1.19
C HIS A 233 -30.13 2.87 0.84
N ALA A 234 -29.01 3.04 0.14
CA ALA A 234 -28.09 1.97 -0.22
C ALA A 234 -27.58 1.17 1.00
N ASN A 235 -27.22 1.85 2.10
CA ASN A 235 -26.82 1.17 3.33
C ASN A 235 -27.98 0.44 4.03
N ASP A 236 -29.19 0.98 3.98
CA ASP A 236 -30.37 0.35 4.56
C ASP A 236 -30.78 -0.90 3.79
N VAL A 237 -30.63 -0.88 2.45
CA VAL A 237 -30.76 -2.07 1.58
C VAL A 237 -29.71 -3.12 1.96
N ARG A 238 -28.41 -2.76 2.03
CA ARG A 238 -27.34 -3.68 2.45
C ARG A 238 -27.63 -4.33 3.81
N LYS A 239 -28.07 -3.55 4.81
CA LYS A 239 -28.43 -4.09 6.14
C LYS A 239 -29.60 -5.07 6.06
N SER A 240 -30.61 -4.76 5.24
CA SER A 240 -31.78 -5.62 5.03
C SER A 240 -31.38 -6.95 4.38
N VAL A 241 -30.52 -6.91 3.36
CA VAL A 241 -29.97 -8.11 2.71
C VAL A 241 -29.14 -8.97 3.68
N LEU A 242 -28.25 -8.36 4.47
CA LEU A 242 -27.48 -9.07 5.48
C LEU A 242 -28.36 -9.69 6.58
N LYS A 243 -29.51 -9.07 6.89
CA LYS A 243 -30.49 -9.60 7.84
C LYS A 243 -31.22 -10.81 7.24
N LEU A 244 -31.71 -10.69 6.01
CA LEU A 244 -32.37 -11.79 5.29
C LEU A 244 -31.45 -13.02 5.19
N ARG A 245 -30.17 -12.81 4.85
CA ARG A 245 -29.17 -13.88 4.82
C ARG A 245 -29.00 -14.60 6.16
N LYS A 246 -29.12 -13.90 7.30
CA LYS A 246 -29.03 -14.53 8.63
C LYS A 246 -30.29 -15.30 9.00
N GLU A 247 -31.43 -14.92 8.45
CA GLU A 247 -32.74 -15.52 8.72
C GLU A 247 -33.02 -16.72 7.80
N ASP A 248 -32.39 -16.76 6.64
CA ASP A 248 -32.43 -17.88 5.70
C ASP A 248 -31.58 -19.05 6.22
N LYS A 249 -32.20 -19.87 7.09
CA LYS A 249 -31.61 -21.10 7.64
C LYS A 249 -31.62 -22.27 6.64
N SER A 250 -32.17 -22.07 5.43
CA SER A 250 -32.43 -23.16 4.47
C SER A 250 -31.29 -23.42 3.50
N ILE A 251 -30.35 -22.47 3.36
CA ILE A 251 -29.20 -22.57 2.47
C ILE A 251 -27.97 -23.02 3.27
N SER A 252 -27.55 -24.27 3.08
CA SER A 252 -26.43 -24.86 3.82
C SER A 252 -25.04 -24.64 3.18
N THR A 253 -24.86 -23.67 2.29
CA THR A 253 -23.58 -23.50 1.56
C THR A 253 -23.28 -22.04 1.24
N GLU A 254 -21.99 -21.75 1.08
CA GLU A 254 -21.36 -20.44 0.83
C GLU A 254 -22.17 -19.53 -0.11
N TYR A 255 -22.57 -18.36 0.40
CA TYR A 255 -23.14 -17.31 -0.43
C TYR A 255 -22.06 -16.74 -1.35
N VAL A 256 -22.34 -16.72 -2.65
CA VAL A 256 -21.42 -16.18 -3.66
C VAL A 256 -21.80 -14.74 -4.04
N GLU A 257 -20.95 -14.10 -4.84
CA GLU A 257 -21.17 -12.74 -5.38
C GLU A 257 -22.53 -12.60 -6.10
N ALA A 258 -22.94 -13.62 -6.87
CA ALA A 258 -24.22 -13.63 -7.58
C ALA A 258 -25.42 -13.58 -6.62
N ASP A 259 -25.35 -14.21 -5.45
CA ASP A 259 -26.42 -14.15 -4.45
C ASP A 259 -26.53 -12.76 -3.84
N ALA A 260 -25.41 -12.07 -3.62
CA ALA A 260 -25.42 -10.70 -3.10
C ALA A 260 -26.08 -9.73 -4.08
N ILE A 261 -25.82 -9.88 -5.39
CA ILE A 261 -26.43 -9.07 -6.45
C ILE A 261 -27.94 -9.33 -6.52
N ARG A 262 -28.35 -10.61 -6.59
CA ARG A 262 -29.78 -10.99 -6.62
C ARG A 262 -30.53 -10.43 -5.41
N MET A 263 -29.98 -10.62 -4.21
CA MET A 263 -30.64 -10.14 -2.99
C MET A 263 -30.64 -8.61 -2.88
N TRP A 264 -29.65 -7.93 -3.45
CA TRP A 264 -29.64 -6.47 -3.57
C TRP A 264 -30.80 -5.99 -4.45
N GLU A 265 -31.00 -6.61 -5.61
CA GLU A 265 -32.10 -6.31 -6.53
C GLU A 265 -33.47 -6.61 -5.89
N ASP A 266 -33.62 -7.77 -5.24
CA ASP A 266 -34.84 -8.17 -4.53
C ASP A 266 -35.20 -7.18 -3.40
N ALA A 267 -34.17 -6.65 -2.72
CA ALA A 267 -34.31 -5.64 -1.68
C ALA A 267 -34.51 -4.21 -2.24
N LYS A 268 -34.74 -4.08 -3.56
CA LYS A 268 -34.92 -2.81 -4.28
C LYS A 268 -33.74 -1.85 -4.10
N GLY A 269 -32.53 -2.39 -4.12
CA GLY A 269 -31.31 -1.59 -4.22
C GLY A 269 -31.28 -0.76 -5.49
N ASP A 270 -30.43 0.27 -5.51
CA ASP A 270 -30.26 1.09 -6.70
C ASP A 270 -29.82 0.24 -7.90
N ASP A 271 -30.23 0.65 -9.09
CA ASP A 271 -29.79 0.08 -10.36
C ASP A 271 -28.32 0.47 -10.62
N VAL A 272 -27.43 -0.32 -10.01
CA VAL A 272 -25.97 -0.25 -10.15
C VAL A 272 -25.37 -1.60 -10.52
N THR A 273 -26.21 -2.60 -10.82
CA THR A 273 -25.77 -3.96 -11.09
C THR A 273 -25.12 -4.08 -12.47
N THR A 274 -25.54 -3.25 -13.44
CA THR A 274 -24.87 -3.11 -14.73
C THR A 274 -23.46 -2.52 -14.57
N GLU A 275 -23.30 -1.41 -13.83
CA GLU A 275 -21.96 -0.83 -13.58
C GLU A 275 -21.10 -1.74 -12.71
N TYR A 276 -21.71 -2.48 -11.79
CA TYR A 276 -21.01 -3.51 -11.03
C TYR A 276 -20.50 -4.62 -11.96
N ALA A 277 -21.33 -5.09 -12.90
CA ALA A 277 -20.93 -6.06 -13.90
C ALA A 277 -19.84 -5.51 -14.84
N GLU A 278 -19.94 -4.25 -15.26
CA GLU A 278 -18.90 -3.57 -16.04
C GLU A 278 -17.62 -3.38 -15.23
N LEU A 279 -17.69 -3.12 -13.92
CA LEU A 279 -16.51 -3.00 -13.05
C LEU A 279 -15.85 -4.36 -12.79
N SER A 280 -16.65 -5.42 -12.69
CA SER A 280 -16.19 -6.80 -12.59
C SER A 280 -15.63 -7.30 -13.92
N GLN A 281 -16.18 -6.88 -15.07
CA GLN A 281 -15.76 -7.26 -16.43
C GLN A 281 -14.64 -6.38 -17.01
N SER A 282 -14.53 -5.11 -16.62
CA SER A 282 -13.45 -4.19 -17.05
C SER A 282 -12.11 -4.52 -16.39
N SER A 283 -12.09 -5.47 -15.46
CA SER A 283 -10.89 -6.21 -15.10
C SER A 283 -10.37 -7.12 -16.23
N SER A 284 -11.14 -7.31 -17.31
CA SER A 284 -10.80 -8.02 -18.55
C SER A 284 -11.31 -7.30 -19.83
N THR A 285 -10.42 -6.55 -20.50
CA THR A 285 -10.45 -6.09 -21.92
C THR A 285 -11.32 -4.89 -22.38
N GLN A 286 -10.82 -4.25 -23.46
CA GLN A 286 -10.96 -2.86 -23.97
C GLN A 286 -12.29 -2.50 -24.69
N ARG A 287 -12.59 -1.19 -24.79
CA ARG A 287 -13.69 -0.60 -25.60
C ARG A 287 -13.14 0.40 -26.66
N PRO A 288 -13.73 0.49 -27.87
CA PRO A 288 -13.33 1.44 -28.93
C PRO A 288 -14.20 2.71 -29.02
N ASP A 289 -13.67 3.75 -29.67
CA ASP A 289 -14.16 5.14 -29.76
C ASP A 289 -15.18 5.44 -30.88
N LEU A 290 -16.03 6.46 -30.67
CA LEU A 290 -16.60 7.35 -31.71
C LEU A 290 -16.82 8.79 -31.16
N PRO A 291 -16.93 9.84 -32.01
CA PRO A 291 -16.41 11.18 -31.74
C PRO A 291 -17.46 12.30 -31.53
N GLU A 292 -17.06 13.37 -30.83
CA GLU A 292 -17.17 14.82 -31.18
C GLU A 292 -16.65 15.68 -29.97
N GLU A 293 -15.85 16.73 -30.22
CA GLU A 293 -15.35 17.72 -29.21
C GLU A 293 -16.50 18.58 -28.64
N PRO A 294 -16.44 19.31 -27.48
CA PRO A 294 -15.34 19.80 -26.59
C PRO A 294 -15.62 19.49 -25.07
N PRO A 295 -14.90 19.91 -23.98
CA PRO A 295 -14.09 21.12 -23.66
C PRO A 295 -12.64 20.81 -23.23
N SER A 296 -11.85 21.84 -22.91
CA SER A 296 -10.47 21.65 -22.39
C SER A 296 -10.46 20.63 -21.24
N PRO A 297 -9.66 19.55 -21.35
CA PRO A 297 -9.85 18.36 -20.54
C PRO A 297 -9.58 18.66 -19.06
N PRO A 298 -10.31 18.03 -18.13
CA PRO A 298 -9.84 17.94 -16.76
C PRO A 298 -8.42 17.39 -16.80
N SER A 299 -7.49 18.08 -16.14
CA SER A 299 -6.09 17.64 -16.07
C SER A 299 -6.07 16.19 -15.62
N ASP A 300 -5.61 15.27 -16.48
CA ASP A 300 -5.48 13.85 -16.15
C ASP A 300 -4.81 13.75 -14.78
N PRO A 301 -5.48 13.23 -13.74
CA PRO A 301 -4.94 13.20 -12.39
C PRO A 301 -3.66 12.36 -12.30
N ASN A 302 -3.39 11.53 -13.31
CA ASN A 302 -2.16 10.76 -13.43
C ASN A 302 -1.05 11.50 -14.17
N ALA A 303 -1.31 12.63 -14.85
CA ALA A 303 -0.27 13.41 -15.49
C ALA A 303 0.81 13.83 -14.49
N PHE A 304 2.08 13.78 -14.92
CA PHE A 304 3.18 14.31 -14.12
C PHE A 304 3.11 15.84 -14.12
N THR A 305 3.32 16.42 -12.95
CA THR A 305 3.46 17.87 -12.83
C THR A 305 4.86 18.32 -13.31
N PRO A 306 5.02 19.61 -13.67
CA PRO A 306 6.35 20.18 -13.93
C PRO A 306 7.31 20.00 -12.75
N GLN A 307 6.81 20.07 -11.51
CA GLN A 307 7.61 19.89 -10.30
C GLN A 307 8.10 18.45 -10.13
N GLU A 308 7.22 17.46 -10.32
CA GLU A 308 7.63 16.05 -10.27
C GLU A 308 8.60 15.71 -11.40
N THR A 309 8.37 16.25 -12.60
CA THR A 309 9.27 16.05 -13.74
C THR A 309 10.64 16.67 -13.45
N ALA A 310 10.68 17.90 -12.92
CA ALA A 310 11.94 18.53 -12.50
C ALA A 310 12.67 17.72 -11.43
N ALA A 311 11.95 17.11 -10.48
CA ALA A 311 12.53 16.22 -9.49
C ALA A 311 13.16 14.97 -10.14
N ILE A 312 12.49 14.32 -11.09
CA ILE A 312 13.05 13.20 -11.86
C ILE A 312 14.34 13.63 -12.57
N ILE A 313 14.33 14.76 -13.30
CA ILE A 313 15.52 15.26 -13.99
C ILE A 313 16.66 15.55 -13.01
N SER A 314 16.35 16.15 -11.85
CA SER A 314 17.33 16.43 -10.80
C SER A 314 17.94 15.14 -10.24
N ASN A 315 17.14 14.11 -10.02
CA ASN A 315 17.62 12.80 -9.58
C ASN A 315 18.58 12.21 -10.64
N LEU A 316 18.17 12.17 -11.91
CA LEU A 316 19.01 11.64 -13.01
C LEU A 316 20.34 12.39 -13.15
N ARG A 317 20.34 13.73 -12.99
CA ARG A 317 21.58 14.54 -13.00
C ARG A 317 22.53 14.16 -11.86
N THR A 318 21.98 13.84 -10.69
CA THR A 318 22.78 13.36 -9.55
C THR A 318 23.52 12.05 -9.90
N PHE A 319 22.96 11.26 -10.81
CA PHE A 319 23.58 10.03 -11.33
C PHE A 319 24.41 10.24 -12.61
N GLY A 320 24.72 11.48 -12.99
CA GLY A 320 25.59 11.78 -14.13
C GLY A 320 24.89 11.98 -15.47
N PHE A 321 23.57 12.19 -15.49
CA PHE A 321 22.86 12.59 -16.70
C PHE A 321 23.30 14.01 -17.13
N ALA A 322 23.91 14.11 -18.31
CA ALA A 322 24.53 15.35 -18.81
C ALA A 322 23.80 16.00 -20.01
N SER A 323 22.83 15.32 -20.64
CA SER A 323 22.17 15.81 -21.85
C SER A 323 21.17 16.95 -21.58
N SER A 324 20.71 17.61 -22.65
CA SER A 324 19.64 18.61 -22.55
C SER A 324 18.37 17.97 -21.98
N PRO A 325 17.80 18.52 -20.89
CA PRO A 325 16.62 17.93 -20.26
C PRO A 325 15.32 18.24 -21.01
N SER A 326 15.32 19.10 -22.03
CA SER A 326 14.09 19.60 -22.68
C SER A 326 13.22 18.48 -23.25
N ASP A 327 13.85 17.55 -23.95
CA ASP A 327 13.16 16.50 -24.70
C ASP A 327 12.66 15.42 -23.73
N LEU A 328 13.50 15.08 -22.75
CA LEU A 328 13.14 14.18 -21.66
C LEU A 328 11.99 14.74 -20.80
N THR A 329 12.03 16.04 -20.49
CA THR A 329 10.96 16.73 -19.76
C THR A 329 9.65 16.66 -20.54
N SER A 330 9.69 16.96 -21.83
CA SER A 330 8.52 16.93 -22.71
C SER A 330 7.94 15.52 -22.81
N LEU A 331 8.80 14.49 -22.91
CA LEU A 331 8.40 13.09 -22.95
C LEU A 331 7.70 12.67 -21.65
N ILE A 332 8.28 12.97 -20.49
CA ILE A 332 7.72 12.60 -19.17
C ILE A 332 6.39 13.32 -18.92
N LEU A 333 6.30 14.62 -19.19
CA LEU A 333 5.05 15.38 -19.03
C LEU A 333 3.93 14.80 -19.91
N ALA A 334 4.24 14.46 -21.16
CA ALA A 334 3.24 13.96 -22.09
C ALA A 334 2.81 12.51 -21.81
N LYS A 335 3.74 11.66 -21.36
CA LYS A 335 3.57 10.19 -21.38
C LYS A 335 3.73 9.51 -20.02
N GLY A 336 4.45 10.12 -19.08
CA GLY A 336 4.79 9.51 -17.79
C GLY A 336 3.59 9.17 -16.90
N GLY A 337 2.46 9.87 -17.09
CA GLY A 337 1.22 9.61 -16.35
C GLY A 337 0.31 8.53 -16.95
N LYS A 338 0.63 8.04 -18.15
CA LYS A 338 -0.24 7.10 -18.86
C LYS A 338 -0.12 5.68 -18.31
N SER A 339 -1.07 4.84 -18.68
CA SER A 339 -0.96 3.40 -18.42
C SER A 339 0.25 2.82 -19.14
N HIS A 340 1.06 2.06 -18.42
CA HIS A 340 2.18 1.31 -18.97
C HIS A 340 1.75 0.06 -19.73
N LYS A 341 0.49 -0.37 -19.63
CA LYS A 341 0.01 -1.60 -20.26
C LYS A 341 -0.28 -1.46 -21.76
N ASP A 342 -0.22 -0.25 -22.29
CA ASP A 342 -0.14 -0.02 -23.73
C ASP A 342 1.31 -0.26 -24.16
N TRP A 343 1.63 -1.53 -24.45
CA TRP A 343 3.02 -1.97 -24.61
C TRP A 343 3.66 -1.44 -25.88
N GLU A 344 2.94 -1.36 -27.00
CA GLU A 344 3.46 -0.76 -28.23
C GLU A 344 3.83 0.70 -27.98
N HIS A 345 2.94 1.44 -27.31
CA HIS A 345 3.22 2.82 -26.93
C HIS A 345 4.40 2.94 -25.96
N THR A 346 4.46 2.07 -24.95
CA THR A 346 5.53 2.04 -23.94
C THR A 346 6.89 1.73 -24.55
N ILE A 347 6.94 0.80 -25.51
CA ILE A 347 8.15 0.46 -26.27
C ILE A 347 8.61 1.64 -27.12
N ALA A 348 7.70 2.26 -27.87
CA ALA A 348 8.01 3.45 -28.68
C ALA A 348 8.50 4.63 -27.81
N CYS A 349 7.93 4.81 -26.63
CA CYS A 349 8.43 5.80 -25.67
C CYS A 349 9.77 5.40 -25.08
N GLY A 350 10.03 4.11 -24.88
CA GLY A 350 11.32 3.60 -24.41
C GLY A 350 12.46 3.86 -25.39
N GLU A 351 12.22 3.72 -26.70
CA GLU A 351 13.20 4.10 -27.73
C GLU A 351 13.54 5.59 -27.64
N LYS A 352 12.52 6.46 -27.58
CA LYS A 352 12.70 7.91 -27.39
C LYS A 352 13.38 8.25 -26.07
N MET A 353 13.11 7.49 -25.00
CA MET A 353 13.75 7.66 -23.70
C MET A 353 15.26 7.44 -23.81
N MET A 354 15.69 6.42 -24.55
CA MET A 354 17.12 6.15 -24.80
C MET A 354 17.79 7.27 -25.60
N GLU A 355 17.11 7.82 -26.62
CA GLU A 355 17.59 8.98 -27.38
C GLU A 355 17.77 10.20 -26.48
N CYS A 356 16.74 10.52 -25.68
CA CYS A 356 16.75 11.65 -24.74
C CYS A 356 17.87 11.52 -23.69
N LEU A 357 18.17 10.28 -23.27
CA LEU A 357 19.24 10.02 -22.31
C LEU A 357 20.64 10.13 -22.93
N GLY A 358 20.76 10.20 -24.26
CA GLY A 358 22.05 10.22 -24.96
C GLY A 358 22.62 8.82 -25.25
N GLY A 359 21.75 7.80 -25.33
CA GLY A 359 22.13 6.43 -25.68
C GLY A 359 22.71 5.62 -24.53
N MET A 360 23.16 4.40 -24.85
CA MET A 360 23.51 3.37 -23.86
C MET A 360 24.68 3.79 -22.95
N GLU A 361 25.69 4.50 -23.46
CA GLU A 361 26.85 4.92 -22.65
C GLU A 361 26.47 5.91 -21.54
N SER A 362 25.49 6.77 -21.79
CA SER A 362 24.92 7.65 -20.75
C SER A 362 24.09 6.84 -19.76
N VAL A 363 23.26 5.92 -20.26
CA VAL A 363 22.42 5.05 -19.43
C VAL A 363 23.25 4.15 -18.50
N LYS A 364 24.38 3.62 -18.95
CA LYS A 364 25.32 2.84 -18.11
C LYS A 364 25.85 3.65 -16.93
N LYS A 365 26.03 4.96 -17.08
CA LYS A 365 26.46 5.85 -15.99
C LYS A 365 25.31 6.15 -15.03
N VAL A 366 24.16 6.55 -15.59
CA VAL A 366 22.98 6.97 -14.80
C VAL A 366 22.35 5.81 -14.03
N PHE A 367 22.33 4.62 -14.64
CA PHE A 367 21.73 3.42 -14.08
C PHE A 367 22.78 2.33 -13.88
N GLU A 368 23.98 2.71 -13.41
CA GLU A 368 25.11 1.81 -13.18
C GLU A 368 24.69 0.55 -12.42
N ARG A 369 23.95 0.70 -11.32
CA ARG A 369 23.45 -0.44 -10.54
C ARG A 369 22.62 -1.40 -11.38
N THR A 370 21.67 -0.90 -12.18
CA THR A 370 20.83 -1.75 -13.06
C THR A 370 21.67 -2.49 -14.10
N VAL A 371 22.71 -1.86 -14.65
CA VAL A 371 23.56 -2.46 -15.68
C VAL A 371 24.55 -3.47 -15.08
N VAL A 372 25.19 -3.12 -13.96
CA VAL A 372 26.20 -3.94 -13.28
C VAL A 372 25.57 -5.12 -12.56
N ASP A 373 24.60 -4.86 -11.67
CA ASP A 373 23.91 -5.92 -10.92
C ASP A 373 23.04 -6.76 -11.86
N GLY A 374 22.52 -6.15 -12.93
CA GLY A 374 21.81 -6.83 -14.02
C GLY A 374 22.72 -7.64 -14.95
N ARG A 375 24.05 -7.60 -14.79
CA ARG A 375 25.02 -8.42 -15.56
C ARG A 375 25.09 -8.11 -17.07
N TRP A 376 24.89 -6.84 -17.47
CA TRP A 376 24.89 -6.45 -18.88
C TRP A 376 26.12 -6.93 -19.67
N GLU A 377 27.34 -6.60 -19.21
CA GLU A 377 28.57 -6.93 -19.94
C GLU A 377 28.81 -8.44 -20.03
N GLN A 378 28.44 -9.19 -18.99
CA GLN A 378 28.54 -10.63 -18.97
C GLN A 378 27.54 -11.27 -19.95
N ALA A 379 26.29 -10.79 -19.97
CA ALA A 379 25.26 -11.24 -20.91
C ALA A 379 25.64 -10.93 -22.37
N ALA A 380 26.20 -9.73 -22.62
CA ALA A 380 26.71 -9.34 -23.93
C ALA A 380 27.80 -10.29 -24.44
N SER A 381 28.72 -10.66 -23.55
CA SER A 381 29.85 -11.55 -23.85
C SER A 381 29.43 -13.01 -24.01
N SER A 382 28.33 -13.42 -23.38
CA SER A 382 27.76 -14.77 -23.44
C SER A 382 26.63 -14.94 -24.45
N ARG A 383 26.48 -13.99 -25.39
CA ARG A 383 25.44 -14.08 -26.43
C ARG A 383 25.60 -15.38 -27.24
N PRO A 384 24.49 -16.06 -27.59
CA PRO A 384 24.58 -17.26 -28.41
C PRO A 384 25.20 -16.97 -29.79
N SER A 385 25.94 -17.94 -30.32
CA SER A 385 26.41 -17.90 -31.71
C SER A 385 25.32 -18.38 -32.65
N SER A 386 25.19 -17.74 -33.82
CA SER A 386 24.33 -18.21 -34.90
C SER A 386 24.66 -19.68 -35.24
N PRO A 387 23.66 -20.58 -35.41
CA PRO A 387 22.24 -20.30 -35.60
C PRO A 387 21.38 -20.25 -34.32
N ASN A 388 21.97 -20.30 -33.13
CA ASN A 388 21.20 -20.36 -31.88
C ASN A 388 20.57 -19.01 -31.56
N LYS A 389 19.26 -19.02 -31.25
CA LYS A 389 18.53 -17.82 -30.81
C LYS A 389 18.84 -17.50 -29.34
N PRO A 390 18.98 -16.22 -28.97
CA PRO A 390 18.94 -15.79 -27.57
C PRO A 390 17.63 -16.12 -26.89
N TRP A 391 17.65 -16.11 -25.55
CA TRP A 391 16.50 -16.34 -24.69
C TRP A 391 15.91 -15.03 -24.20
N VAL A 392 14.58 -14.92 -24.22
CA VAL A 392 13.85 -13.99 -23.37
C VAL A 392 13.11 -14.80 -22.31
N VAL A 393 13.34 -14.43 -21.06
CA VAL A 393 12.81 -15.15 -19.90
C VAL A 393 11.89 -14.25 -19.10
N LEU A 394 10.64 -14.68 -18.95
CA LEU A 394 9.72 -14.09 -17.99
C LEU A 394 9.78 -14.86 -16.68
N VAL A 395 10.12 -14.19 -15.58
CA VAL A 395 10.26 -14.79 -14.25
C VAL A 395 9.05 -14.39 -13.42
N THR A 396 8.20 -15.37 -13.09
CA THR A 396 6.92 -15.20 -12.38
C THR A 396 6.90 -15.94 -11.05
N GLY A 397 5.80 -15.78 -10.31
CA GLY A 397 5.60 -16.39 -9.01
C GLY A 397 5.67 -15.37 -7.87
N LEU A 398 5.51 -15.88 -6.65
CA LEU A 398 5.30 -15.04 -5.48
C LEU A 398 6.58 -14.28 -5.06
N ASN A 399 6.41 -13.03 -4.63
CA ASN A 399 7.48 -12.28 -3.99
C ASN A 399 7.85 -12.88 -2.63
N GLY A 400 9.15 -12.93 -2.32
CA GLY A 400 9.67 -13.52 -1.09
C GLY A 400 10.66 -14.65 -1.36
N ILE A 401 10.42 -15.41 -2.43
CA ILE A 401 11.28 -16.52 -2.89
C ILE A 401 12.64 -16.05 -3.46
N ARG A 402 12.89 -14.72 -3.50
CA ARG A 402 14.08 -14.09 -4.09
C ARG A 402 14.37 -14.61 -5.51
N LYS A 403 13.39 -14.50 -6.40
CA LYS A 403 13.45 -15.01 -7.77
C LYS A 403 14.78 -14.69 -8.46
N SER A 404 15.25 -13.45 -8.39
CA SER A 404 16.56 -13.04 -8.94
C SER A 404 17.74 -13.82 -8.32
N THR A 405 17.79 -13.92 -6.99
CA THR A 405 18.84 -14.68 -6.27
C THR A 405 18.77 -16.18 -6.56
N SER A 406 17.57 -16.72 -6.80
CA SER A 406 17.40 -18.12 -7.22
C SER A 406 18.01 -18.38 -8.59
N LEU A 407 17.99 -17.37 -9.48
CA LEU A 407 18.62 -17.46 -10.81
C LEU A 407 20.16 -17.39 -10.77
N ASP A 408 20.74 -16.95 -9.64
CA ASP A 408 22.18 -16.99 -9.37
C ASP A 408 22.67 -18.34 -8.83
N GLN A 409 21.75 -19.21 -8.42
CA GLN A 409 22.15 -20.45 -7.75
C GLN A 409 22.79 -21.45 -8.73
N PRO A 410 23.83 -22.18 -8.31
CA PRO A 410 24.50 -23.17 -9.18
C PRO A 410 23.56 -24.25 -9.74
N TRP A 411 22.47 -24.54 -9.05
CA TRP A 411 21.51 -25.57 -9.43
C TRP A 411 20.46 -25.12 -10.46
N ILE A 412 20.37 -23.83 -10.80
CA ILE A 412 19.23 -23.32 -11.59
C ILE A 412 19.10 -23.99 -12.95
N GLN A 413 20.20 -24.22 -13.66
CA GLN A 413 20.17 -24.85 -14.99
C GLN A 413 19.79 -26.34 -14.92
N ASP A 414 20.17 -27.04 -13.84
CA ASP A 414 19.75 -28.42 -13.61
C ASP A 414 18.24 -28.47 -13.33
N ALA A 415 17.74 -27.59 -12.45
CA ALA A 415 16.31 -27.49 -12.17
C ALA A 415 15.51 -27.12 -13.43
N LEU A 416 15.99 -26.19 -14.26
CA LEU A 416 15.32 -25.83 -15.51
C LEU A 416 15.30 -26.99 -16.51
N ALA A 417 16.40 -27.73 -16.66
CA ALA A 417 16.44 -28.90 -17.54
C ALA A 417 15.43 -29.98 -17.11
N GLU A 418 15.27 -30.20 -15.79
CA GLU A 418 14.24 -31.10 -15.27
C GLU A 418 12.81 -30.57 -15.48
N ALA A 419 12.60 -29.26 -15.34
CA ALA A 419 11.30 -28.62 -15.50
C ALA A 419 10.85 -28.50 -16.98
N LEU A 420 11.76 -28.69 -17.94
CA LEU A 420 11.53 -28.55 -19.38
C LEU A 420 11.75 -29.88 -20.11
N PRO A 421 10.87 -30.87 -19.96
CA PRO A 421 11.07 -32.20 -20.54
C PRO A 421 11.09 -32.21 -22.09
N THR A 422 10.59 -31.16 -22.73
CA THR A 422 10.60 -30.98 -24.19
C THR A 422 11.88 -30.30 -24.70
N PHE A 423 12.72 -29.76 -23.83
CA PHE A 423 13.98 -29.14 -24.21
C PHE A 423 15.05 -30.21 -24.45
N THR A 424 15.56 -30.28 -25.68
CA THR A 424 16.55 -31.27 -26.12
C THR A 424 17.96 -30.69 -26.28
N GLY A 425 18.14 -29.40 -26.00
CA GLY A 425 19.45 -28.72 -26.09
C GLY A 425 20.37 -29.01 -24.90
N ASP A 426 21.60 -28.51 -24.97
CA ASP A 426 22.53 -28.59 -23.84
C ASP A 426 22.02 -27.71 -22.68
N LYS A 427 21.90 -28.28 -21.47
CA LYS A 427 21.48 -27.57 -20.26
C LYS A 427 22.35 -26.34 -19.96
N SER A 428 23.62 -26.34 -20.36
CA SER A 428 24.54 -25.20 -20.18
C SER A 428 24.11 -23.96 -20.97
N THR A 429 23.26 -24.15 -21.99
CA THR A 429 22.68 -23.07 -22.83
C THR A 429 21.39 -22.49 -22.26
N LEU A 430 20.81 -23.08 -21.20
CA LEU A 430 19.64 -22.53 -20.54
C LEU A 430 19.99 -21.20 -19.85
N PRO A 431 19.08 -20.22 -19.87
CA PRO A 431 19.35 -18.90 -19.31
C PRO A 431 19.46 -18.95 -17.78
N CYS A 432 20.52 -18.34 -17.25
CA CYS A 432 20.77 -18.11 -15.82
C CYS A 432 21.38 -16.72 -15.63
N SER A 433 21.63 -16.29 -14.38
CA SER A 433 22.22 -14.96 -14.15
C SER A 433 23.62 -14.78 -14.76
N LYS A 434 24.34 -15.88 -15.00
CA LYS A 434 25.71 -15.84 -15.55
C LYS A 434 25.76 -15.62 -17.05
N ASN A 435 24.65 -15.71 -17.77
CA ASN A 435 24.62 -15.57 -19.22
C ASN A 435 23.46 -14.70 -19.72
N SER A 436 22.77 -14.00 -18.81
CA SER A 436 21.57 -13.23 -19.12
C SER A 436 21.60 -11.87 -18.45
N PHE A 437 21.08 -10.85 -19.15
CA PHE A 437 20.89 -9.52 -18.59
C PHE A 437 19.56 -9.48 -17.84
N PHE A 438 19.60 -9.13 -16.56
CA PHE A 438 18.40 -9.03 -15.73
C PHE A 438 17.91 -7.59 -15.61
N ARG A 439 16.74 -7.31 -16.16
CA ARG A 439 16.13 -5.98 -16.14
C ARG A 439 15.51 -5.68 -14.76
N GLN A 440 16.30 -5.09 -13.87
CA GLN A 440 15.90 -4.71 -12.51
C GLN A 440 15.11 -3.38 -12.50
N LEU A 441 13.80 -3.49 -12.73
CA LEU A 441 12.90 -2.33 -12.82
C LEU A 441 12.80 -1.53 -11.52
N ASP A 442 12.90 -2.20 -10.38
CA ASP A 442 12.90 -1.58 -9.05
C ASP A 442 14.12 -0.69 -8.81
N TYR A 443 15.29 -1.03 -9.38
CA TYR A 443 16.48 -0.19 -9.28
C TYR A 443 16.34 1.07 -10.13
N MET A 444 15.83 0.94 -11.35
CA MET A 444 15.52 2.09 -12.22
C MET A 444 14.50 3.02 -11.57
N MET A 445 13.47 2.43 -10.96
CA MET A 445 12.43 3.17 -10.25
C MET A 445 12.99 3.94 -9.05
N CYS A 446 13.88 3.31 -8.28
CA CYS A 446 14.53 3.97 -7.17
C CYS A 446 15.40 5.15 -7.63
N ALA A 447 16.10 5.02 -8.76
CA ALA A 447 16.87 6.11 -9.34
C ALA A 447 15.99 7.30 -9.78
N VAL A 448 14.87 7.06 -10.47
CA VAL A 448 13.98 8.17 -10.89
C VAL A 448 13.22 8.82 -9.72
N ALA A 449 12.97 8.08 -8.64
CA ALA A 449 12.20 8.53 -7.48
C ALA A 449 13.06 8.64 -6.20
N ALA A 450 14.37 8.87 -6.32
CA ALA A 450 15.32 8.82 -5.21
C ALA A 450 14.94 9.75 -4.05
N ASP A 451 14.45 10.95 -4.36
CA ASP A 451 13.93 11.92 -3.37
C ASP A 451 12.72 11.38 -2.59
N ARG A 452 11.85 10.60 -3.25
CA ARG A 452 10.69 9.97 -2.60
C ARG A 452 11.10 8.83 -1.70
N PHE A 453 12.05 8.00 -2.14
CA PHE A 453 12.63 6.93 -1.33
C PHE A 453 13.29 7.49 -0.06
N LYS A 454 14.05 8.58 -0.19
CA LYS A 454 14.62 9.31 0.94
C LYS A 454 13.57 9.67 2.01
N ASN A 455 12.39 10.12 1.58
CA ASN A 455 11.33 10.52 2.52
C ASN A 455 10.71 9.32 3.25
N ILE A 456 10.49 8.20 2.56
CA ILE A 456 9.84 7.04 3.18
C ILE A 456 10.77 6.30 4.14
N TYR A 457 12.10 6.37 3.98
CA TYR A 457 13.04 5.74 4.91
C TYR A 457 12.99 6.31 6.34
N ALA A 458 12.43 7.51 6.52
CA ALA A 458 12.18 8.08 7.85
C ALA A 458 10.93 7.49 8.54
N ILE A 459 10.11 6.70 7.85
CA ILE A 459 8.89 6.11 8.41
C ILE A 459 9.26 4.93 9.33
N PRO A 460 8.86 4.93 10.61
CA PRO A 460 9.20 3.86 11.55
C PRO A 460 8.31 2.62 11.40
N ASP A 461 7.07 2.81 10.93
CA ASP A 461 6.04 1.77 10.84
C ASP A 461 6.09 1.03 9.48
N VAL A 462 6.13 -0.30 9.51
CA VAL A 462 6.27 -1.16 8.32
C VAL A 462 5.06 -1.06 7.40
N GLU A 463 3.84 -1.00 7.96
CA GLU A 463 2.61 -0.94 7.17
C GLU A 463 2.53 0.37 6.38
N THR A 464 2.78 1.49 7.06
CA THR A 464 2.83 2.82 6.45
C THR A 464 3.96 2.90 5.43
N TYR A 465 5.16 2.39 5.75
CA TYR A 465 6.30 2.34 4.83
C TYR A 465 5.94 1.58 3.54
N SER A 466 5.38 0.37 3.67
CA SER A 466 4.98 -0.45 2.51
C SER A 466 3.90 0.25 1.67
N SER A 467 2.94 0.91 2.31
CA SER A 467 1.89 1.66 1.62
C SER A 467 2.45 2.83 0.82
N GLU A 468 3.35 3.63 1.40
CA GLU A 468 3.99 4.75 0.71
C GLU A 468 4.92 4.26 -0.41
N LYS A 469 5.66 3.16 -0.19
CA LYS A 469 6.46 2.53 -1.24
C LYS A 469 5.59 2.07 -2.40
N ALA A 470 4.43 1.46 -2.14
CA ALA A 470 3.48 1.07 -3.18
C ALA A 470 2.95 2.27 -4.00
N LYS A 471 2.72 3.42 -3.36
CA LYS A 471 2.33 4.66 -4.06
C LYS A 471 3.44 5.14 -4.99
N ILE A 472 4.70 5.13 -4.55
CA ILE A 472 5.85 5.46 -5.40
C ILE A 472 5.89 4.51 -6.60
N PHE A 473 5.76 3.20 -6.35
CA PHE A 473 5.78 2.21 -7.42
C PHE A 473 4.67 2.41 -8.45
N SER A 474 3.46 2.73 -8.00
CA SER A 474 2.34 3.04 -8.88
C SER A 474 2.58 4.33 -9.68
N ARG A 475 3.03 5.40 -9.01
CA ARG A 475 3.22 6.73 -9.62
C ARG A 475 4.31 6.74 -10.69
N TYR A 476 5.43 6.07 -10.43
CA TYR A 476 6.61 6.09 -11.31
C TYR A 476 6.69 4.88 -12.24
N ARG A 477 5.63 4.04 -12.31
CA ARG A 477 5.64 2.79 -13.10
C ARG A 477 5.92 3.03 -14.57
N MET A 478 5.16 3.92 -15.21
CA MET A 478 5.29 4.17 -16.65
C MET A 478 6.67 4.72 -17.01
N VAL A 479 7.19 5.69 -16.24
CA VAL A 479 8.56 6.21 -16.44
C VAL A 479 9.61 5.11 -16.35
N SER A 480 9.48 4.22 -15.36
CA SER A 480 10.40 3.10 -15.18
C SER A 480 10.26 2.05 -16.30
N GLU A 481 9.05 1.80 -16.81
CA GLU A 481 8.82 0.86 -17.91
C GLU A 481 9.28 1.40 -19.26
N MET A 482 9.20 2.72 -19.51
CA MET A 482 9.83 3.35 -20.69
C MET A 482 11.35 3.09 -20.67
N LEU A 483 12.02 3.35 -19.53
CA LEU A 483 13.44 3.04 -19.35
C LEU A 483 13.73 1.54 -19.55
N GLY A 484 12.93 0.68 -18.92
CA GLY A 484 13.09 -0.76 -19.01
C GLY A 484 12.90 -1.28 -20.44
N ALA A 485 11.95 -0.76 -21.20
CA ALA A 485 11.75 -1.11 -22.60
C ALA A 485 12.90 -0.63 -23.48
N GLY A 486 13.41 0.58 -23.26
CA GLY A 486 14.60 1.09 -23.94
C GLY A 486 15.82 0.20 -23.76
N LEU A 487 16.10 -0.22 -22.52
CA LEU A 487 17.19 -1.16 -22.21
C LEU A 487 17.03 -2.53 -22.91
N LEU A 488 15.79 -3.04 -22.97
CA LEU A 488 15.52 -4.30 -23.64
C LEU A 488 15.67 -4.20 -25.16
N LEU A 489 15.32 -3.06 -25.77
CA LEU A 489 15.59 -2.79 -27.19
C LEU A 489 17.10 -2.81 -27.47
N GLU A 490 17.90 -2.18 -26.61
CA GLU A 490 19.36 -2.22 -26.75
C GLU A 490 19.93 -3.64 -26.55
N ALA A 491 19.44 -4.39 -25.55
CA ALA A 491 19.85 -5.78 -25.36
C ALA A 491 19.45 -6.65 -26.57
N LYS A 492 18.29 -6.38 -27.17
CA LYS A 492 17.80 -7.03 -28.39
C LYS A 492 18.73 -6.77 -29.57
N LYS A 493 19.20 -5.53 -29.76
CA LYS A 493 20.18 -5.17 -30.82
C LYS A 493 21.48 -5.96 -30.70
N VAL A 494 21.91 -6.26 -29.46
CA VAL A 494 23.13 -7.04 -29.22
C VAL A 494 22.90 -8.56 -29.33
N GLY A 495 21.66 -9.03 -29.19
CA GLY A 495 21.31 -10.45 -29.21
C GLY A 495 21.59 -11.15 -27.88
N MET A 496 21.39 -10.47 -26.75
CA MET A 496 21.64 -11.04 -25.42
C MET A 496 20.49 -11.94 -24.96
N ASN A 497 20.78 -12.90 -24.08
CA ASN A 497 19.72 -13.45 -23.25
C ASN A 497 19.24 -12.36 -22.28
N VAL A 498 17.93 -12.22 -22.10
CA VAL A 498 17.34 -11.23 -21.22
C VAL A 498 16.32 -11.85 -20.28
N MET A 499 16.22 -11.31 -19.07
CA MET A 499 15.32 -11.78 -18.03
C MET A 499 14.51 -10.61 -17.48
N LEU A 500 13.21 -10.84 -17.32
CA LEU A 500 12.25 -9.87 -16.79
C LEU A 500 11.52 -10.47 -15.60
N GLU A 501 11.42 -9.73 -14.49
CA GLU A 501 10.66 -10.17 -13.33
C GLU A 501 9.26 -9.55 -13.28
N THR A 502 8.27 -10.35 -12.93
CA THR A 502 6.91 -9.90 -12.62
C THR A 502 6.32 -10.68 -11.45
N SER A 503 5.25 -10.16 -10.84
CA SER A 503 4.46 -10.88 -9.85
C SER A 503 3.51 -11.92 -10.45
N GLY A 504 3.41 -12.00 -11.79
CA GLY A 504 2.59 -13.01 -12.48
C GLY A 504 1.08 -12.78 -12.40
N ARG A 505 0.60 -11.66 -11.85
CA ARG A 505 -0.83 -11.41 -11.58
C ARG A 505 -1.68 -11.13 -12.82
N ASP A 506 -1.04 -10.85 -13.95
CA ASP A 506 -1.67 -10.40 -15.19
C ASP A 506 -0.88 -10.97 -16.38
N VAL A 507 -1.62 -11.46 -17.38
CA VAL A 507 -1.12 -11.93 -18.68
C VAL A 507 -0.43 -10.83 -19.49
N ALA A 508 -0.63 -9.56 -19.15
CA ALA A 508 -0.07 -8.41 -19.88
C ALA A 508 1.46 -8.51 -20.08
N MET A 509 2.23 -9.05 -19.13
CA MET A 509 3.68 -9.19 -19.27
C MET A 509 4.11 -10.24 -20.30
N TYR A 510 3.26 -11.24 -20.59
CA TYR A 510 3.52 -12.18 -21.68
C TYR A 510 3.35 -11.47 -23.03
N LYS A 511 2.26 -10.71 -23.18
CA LYS A 511 2.03 -9.89 -24.38
C LYS A 511 3.16 -8.91 -24.63
N TYR A 512 3.68 -8.29 -23.56
CA TYR A 512 4.83 -7.40 -23.64
C TYR A 512 6.07 -8.10 -24.24
N VAL A 513 6.37 -9.31 -23.78
CA VAL A 513 7.47 -10.12 -24.32
C VAL A 513 7.19 -10.52 -25.77
N ASP A 514 5.98 -10.93 -26.11
CA ASP A 514 5.61 -11.32 -27.47
C ASP A 514 5.77 -10.18 -28.48
N ILE A 515 5.35 -8.96 -28.10
CA ILE A 515 5.49 -7.75 -28.94
C ILE A 515 6.97 -7.40 -29.12
N LEU A 516 7.75 -7.45 -28.05
CA LEU A 516 9.13 -6.95 -28.07
C LEU A 516 10.12 -7.96 -28.67
N PHE A 517 9.87 -9.27 -28.50
CA PHE A 517 10.75 -10.36 -28.90
C PHE A 517 10.02 -11.35 -29.81
N PRO A 518 10.12 -11.22 -31.14
CA PRO A 518 9.47 -12.14 -32.07
C PRO A 518 10.06 -13.57 -32.04
N ASP A 519 9.23 -14.57 -32.37
CA ASP A 519 9.61 -16.01 -32.32
C ASP A 519 10.73 -16.38 -33.28
N ASP A 520 10.91 -15.64 -34.37
CA ASP A 520 11.96 -15.86 -35.36
C ASP A 520 13.35 -15.50 -34.83
N SER A 521 13.44 -14.68 -33.79
CA SER A 521 14.68 -14.10 -33.29
C SER A 521 15.01 -14.51 -31.85
N TYR A 522 14.03 -14.93 -31.05
CA TYR A 522 14.23 -15.31 -29.65
C TYR A 522 13.53 -16.63 -29.29
N ASN A 523 14.16 -17.41 -28.42
CA ASN A 523 13.49 -18.45 -27.65
C ASN A 523 12.78 -17.81 -26.45
N LYS A 524 11.53 -18.18 -26.20
CA LYS A 524 10.74 -17.63 -25.10
C LYS A 524 10.57 -18.67 -24.00
N LEU A 525 10.92 -18.28 -22.78
CA LEU A 525 10.80 -19.11 -21.59
C LEU A 525 10.03 -18.35 -20.51
N VAL A 526 9.14 -19.02 -19.80
CA VAL A 526 8.65 -18.54 -18.51
C VAL A 526 9.08 -19.48 -17.40
N ILE A 527 9.60 -18.91 -16.32
CA ILE A 527 9.98 -19.62 -15.09
C ILE A 527 9.01 -19.18 -14.01
N ASN A 528 8.14 -20.10 -13.57
CA ASN A 528 7.21 -19.87 -12.48
C ASN A 528 7.75 -20.49 -11.18
N PHE A 529 8.00 -19.64 -10.17
CA PHE A 529 8.35 -20.12 -8.84
C PHE A 529 7.09 -20.37 -7.99
N GLU A 530 6.93 -21.60 -7.54
CA GLU A 530 5.84 -22.04 -6.66
C GLU A 530 6.40 -22.24 -5.24
N ILE A 531 5.65 -21.83 -4.20
CA ILE A 531 6.04 -22.09 -2.82
C ILE A 531 5.04 -23.00 -2.14
N ASN A 532 5.54 -23.97 -1.35
CA ASN A 532 4.73 -24.90 -0.57
C ASN A 532 3.79 -24.19 0.42
N ASP A 533 4.31 -23.23 1.16
CA ASP A 533 3.57 -22.49 2.19
C ASP A 533 3.95 -21.01 2.15
N ILE A 534 2.93 -20.16 2.01
CA ILE A 534 3.08 -18.72 1.83
C ILE A 534 3.72 -18.04 3.05
N LYS A 535 3.56 -18.59 4.26
CA LYS A 535 4.09 -17.99 5.49
C LYS A 535 5.62 -17.81 5.43
N TYR A 536 6.31 -18.70 4.72
CA TYR A 536 7.75 -18.61 4.54
C TYR A 536 8.09 -17.44 3.63
N ALA A 537 7.35 -17.23 2.54
CA ALA A 537 7.52 -16.06 1.68
C ALA A 537 7.23 -14.75 2.44
N GLU A 538 6.14 -14.70 3.23
CA GLU A 538 5.76 -13.56 4.08
C GLU A 538 6.86 -13.18 5.06
N LYS A 539 7.31 -14.12 5.92
CA LYS A 539 8.42 -13.91 6.85
C LYS A 539 9.66 -13.38 6.12
N SER A 540 9.92 -13.92 4.93
CA SER A 540 11.08 -13.54 4.14
C SER A 540 10.98 -12.12 3.55
N VAL A 541 9.77 -11.64 3.25
CA VAL A 541 9.49 -10.28 2.76
C VAL A 541 9.58 -9.29 3.91
N ASP A 542 9.02 -9.63 5.06
CA ASP A 542 9.00 -8.77 6.25
C ASP A 542 10.42 -8.51 6.75
N LEU A 543 11.23 -9.56 6.94
CA LEU A 543 12.64 -9.41 7.33
C LEU A 543 13.44 -8.54 6.35
N ARG A 544 13.13 -8.62 5.06
CA ARG A 544 13.80 -7.80 4.04
C ARG A 544 13.35 -6.35 4.11
N MET A 545 12.06 -6.11 4.32
CA MET A 545 11.51 -4.77 4.44
C MET A 545 12.03 -4.07 5.69
N GLU A 546 12.07 -4.76 6.83
CA GLU A 546 12.70 -4.25 8.06
C GLU A 546 14.17 -3.91 7.85
N ARG A 547 14.93 -4.80 7.20
CA ARG A 547 16.34 -4.54 6.86
C ARG A 547 16.49 -3.33 5.95
N GLU A 548 15.67 -3.21 4.91
CA GLU A 548 15.66 -2.07 4.00
C GLU A 548 15.38 -0.76 4.74
N MET A 549 14.38 -0.75 5.63
CA MET A 549 14.06 0.42 6.47
C MET A 549 15.20 0.79 7.41
N ASN A 550 15.84 -0.20 8.06
CA ASN A 550 16.99 0.03 8.94
C ASN A 550 18.18 0.64 8.19
N LEU A 551 18.55 0.07 7.05
CA LEU A 551 19.61 0.60 6.20
C LEU A 551 19.27 2.00 5.68
N GLY A 552 18.01 2.25 5.35
CA GLY A 552 17.52 3.56 4.94
C GLY A 552 17.72 4.63 6.02
N ARG A 553 17.33 4.32 7.26
CA ARG A 553 17.56 5.21 8.41
C ARG A 553 19.04 5.48 8.66
N GLU A 554 19.87 4.43 8.63
CA GLU A 554 21.31 4.57 8.82
C GLU A 554 21.94 5.50 7.76
N VAL A 555 21.53 5.37 6.49
CA VAL A 555 21.98 6.27 5.43
C VAL A 555 21.51 7.71 5.69
N LEU A 556 20.27 7.92 6.16
CA LEU A 556 19.78 9.25 6.50
C LEU A 556 20.54 9.89 7.68
N GLU A 557 20.79 9.13 8.74
CA GLU A 557 21.53 9.57 9.94
C GLU A 557 22.96 9.99 9.61
N LYS A 558 23.61 9.25 8.70
CA LYS A 558 24.96 9.55 8.22
C LYS A 558 25.02 10.69 7.19
N GLY A 559 23.88 11.27 6.81
CA GLY A 559 23.81 12.29 5.77
C GLY A 559 24.20 11.77 4.38
N GLY A 560 23.87 10.52 4.09
CA GLY A 560 24.21 9.86 2.83
C GLY A 560 23.62 10.55 1.59
N SER A 561 24.28 10.33 0.47
CA SER A 561 23.89 10.89 -0.83
C SER A 561 22.63 10.22 -1.39
N LEU A 562 22.01 10.79 -2.43
CA LEU A 562 20.93 10.12 -3.16
C LEU A 562 21.39 8.78 -3.78
N ALA A 563 22.68 8.64 -4.09
CA ALA A 563 23.23 7.37 -4.56
C ALA A 563 23.32 6.31 -3.46
N ASP A 564 23.51 6.72 -2.21
CA ASP A 564 23.45 5.79 -1.08
C ASP A 564 22.00 5.38 -0.81
N ILE A 565 21.05 6.32 -0.94
CA ILE A 565 19.61 6.05 -0.83
C ILE A 565 19.16 5.01 -1.86
N THR A 566 19.60 5.10 -3.11
CA THR A 566 19.17 4.13 -4.13
C THR A 566 19.75 2.73 -3.93
N LYS A 567 20.91 2.61 -3.27
CA LYS A 567 21.52 1.31 -2.92
C LYS A 567 20.75 0.58 -1.82
N VAL A 568 20.00 1.30 -0.99
CA VAL A 568 19.21 0.71 0.10
C VAL A 568 18.07 -0.15 -0.42
N ASN A 569 17.42 0.19 -1.54
CA ASN A 569 16.27 -0.57 -2.04
C ASN A 569 16.62 -2.04 -2.29
N LEU A 570 15.89 -2.94 -1.63
CA LEU A 570 16.06 -4.40 -1.63
C LEU A 570 14.92 -5.12 -2.36
N GLY A 571 14.01 -4.42 -3.04
CA GLY A 571 13.02 -5.07 -3.90
C GLY A 571 11.75 -4.27 -4.14
N GLY A 572 10.69 -5.00 -4.51
CA GLY A 572 9.37 -4.46 -4.83
C GLY A 572 8.62 -3.81 -3.65
N PRO A 573 7.41 -3.29 -3.92
CA PRO A 573 6.66 -2.45 -2.97
C PRO A 573 5.87 -3.24 -1.92
N TYR A 574 5.63 -4.52 -2.18
CA TYR A 574 4.66 -5.31 -1.45
C TYR A 574 5.24 -5.88 -0.15
N GLY A 575 4.59 -5.58 0.98
CA GLY A 575 4.76 -6.29 2.26
C GLY A 575 3.96 -7.60 2.30
N SER A 576 4.09 -8.36 3.39
CA SER A 576 3.40 -9.65 3.57
C SER A 576 1.88 -9.58 3.40
N ALA A 577 1.25 -8.49 3.85
CA ALA A 577 -0.22 -8.33 3.88
C ALA A 577 -0.95 -8.50 2.54
N VAL A 578 -0.26 -8.35 1.40
CA VAL A 578 -0.86 -8.51 0.07
C VAL A 578 -0.45 -9.81 -0.64
N LEU A 579 0.49 -10.58 -0.07
CA LEU A 579 1.06 -11.74 -0.75
C LEU A 579 0.04 -12.84 -1.03
N ALA A 580 -0.95 -13.05 -0.14
CA ALA A 580 -2.01 -14.03 -0.37
C ALA A 580 -2.78 -13.77 -1.67
N GLY A 581 -3.21 -12.52 -1.89
CA GLY A 581 -3.88 -12.12 -3.13
C GLY A 581 -2.96 -12.20 -4.35
N VAL A 582 -1.69 -11.81 -4.20
CA VAL A 582 -0.68 -11.93 -5.26
C VAL A 582 -0.46 -13.39 -5.67
N LYS A 583 -0.39 -14.32 -4.70
CA LYS A 583 -0.24 -15.77 -4.94
C LYS A 583 -1.43 -16.29 -5.72
N GLN A 584 -2.65 -16.01 -5.26
CA GLN A 584 -3.88 -16.45 -5.92
C GLN A 584 -3.96 -15.96 -7.37
N ASP A 585 -3.71 -14.66 -7.59
CA ASP A 585 -3.70 -14.07 -8.94
C ASP A 585 -2.63 -14.72 -9.83
N SER A 586 -1.41 -14.93 -9.30
CA SER A 586 -0.30 -15.53 -10.05
C SER A 586 -0.58 -16.99 -10.41
N GLU A 587 -1.15 -17.77 -9.49
CA GLU A 587 -1.52 -19.17 -9.73
C GLU A 587 -2.63 -19.30 -10.77
N ARG A 588 -3.63 -18.39 -10.72
CA ARG A 588 -4.67 -18.31 -11.74
C ARG A 588 -4.07 -18.08 -13.12
N VAL A 589 -3.25 -17.04 -13.28
CA VAL A 589 -2.65 -16.69 -14.58
C VAL A 589 -1.73 -17.80 -15.07
N TRP A 590 -0.91 -18.37 -14.19
CA TRP A 590 -0.06 -19.51 -14.53
C TRP A 590 -0.88 -20.66 -15.10
N LYS A 591 -1.96 -21.05 -14.41
CA LYS A 591 -2.88 -22.10 -14.84
C LYS A 591 -3.54 -21.76 -16.18
N GLU A 592 -4.00 -20.53 -16.37
CA GLU A 592 -4.59 -20.06 -17.63
C GLU A 592 -3.63 -20.18 -18.81
N VAL A 593 -2.36 -19.83 -18.62
CA VAL A 593 -1.33 -19.94 -19.66
C VAL A 593 -0.99 -21.42 -19.93
N THR A 594 -0.73 -22.22 -18.90
CA THR A 594 -0.34 -23.63 -19.07
C THR A 594 -1.44 -24.50 -19.67
N GLU A 595 -2.71 -24.15 -19.42
CA GLU A 595 -3.87 -24.89 -19.92
C GLU A 595 -4.44 -24.29 -21.22
N GLY A 596 -3.76 -23.28 -21.81
CA GLY A 596 -4.16 -22.66 -23.07
C GLY A 596 -5.47 -21.86 -23.01
N ARG A 597 -5.91 -21.46 -21.81
CA ARG A 597 -7.10 -20.62 -21.61
C ARG A 597 -6.81 -19.13 -21.75
N ALA A 598 -5.54 -18.72 -21.75
CA ALA A 598 -5.13 -17.33 -21.95
C ALA A 598 -5.15 -16.88 -23.44
N GLY A 599 -5.82 -17.62 -24.33
CA GLY A 599 -5.81 -17.36 -25.77
C GLY A 599 -4.47 -17.73 -26.40
N ASP A 600 -3.93 -16.88 -27.27
CA ASP A 600 -2.59 -17.08 -27.87
C ASP A 600 -1.42 -16.68 -26.95
N VAL A 601 -1.70 -16.19 -25.74
CA VAL A 601 -0.67 -15.75 -24.80
C VAL A 601 0.17 -16.94 -24.32
N GLY A 602 1.50 -16.84 -24.46
CA GLY A 602 2.43 -17.88 -24.02
C GLY A 602 2.45 -19.13 -24.93
N LYS A 603 1.74 -19.10 -26.05
CA LYS A 603 1.70 -20.20 -27.02
C LYS A 603 3.08 -20.39 -27.66
N GLY A 604 3.58 -21.62 -27.65
CA GLY A 604 4.91 -21.95 -28.19
C GLY A 604 6.08 -21.60 -27.27
N TRP A 605 5.81 -21.04 -26.09
CA TRP A 605 6.86 -20.78 -25.10
C TRP A 605 7.26 -22.06 -24.36
N TYR A 606 8.50 -22.11 -23.88
CA TYR A 606 8.91 -23.07 -22.87
C TYR A 606 8.32 -22.65 -21.53
N LEU A 607 7.67 -23.58 -20.82
CA LEU A 607 7.00 -23.33 -19.54
C LEU A 607 7.69 -24.16 -18.45
N ALA A 608 8.45 -23.52 -17.57
CA ALA A 608 9.13 -24.18 -16.45
C ALA A 608 8.46 -23.82 -15.12
N SER A 609 8.15 -24.82 -14.29
CA SER A 609 7.77 -24.62 -12.89
C SER A 609 8.90 -25.08 -11.98
N ILE A 610 9.32 -24.20 -11.05
CA ILE A 610 10.31 -24.51 -10.01
C ILE A 610 9.59 -24.44 -8.67
N ARG A 611 9.51 -25.59 -8.00
CA ARG A 611 8.93 -25.69 -6.66
C ARG A 611 9.97 -25.29 -5.62
N ILE A 612 9.51 -24.54 -4.65
CA ILE A 612 10.31 -24.02 -3.56
C ILE A 612 9.65 -24.48 -2.25
N GLU A 613 10.41 -25.18 -1.43
CA GLU A 613 9.96 -25.64 -0.13
C GLU A 613 10.69 -24.86 0.96
N GLY A 614 9.98 -23.95 1.62
CA GLY A 614 10.43 -23.34 2.87
C GLY A 614 10.18 -24.29 4.04
N ASN A 615 11.06 -24.23 5.04
CA ASN A 615 10.99 -25.04 6.26
C ASN A 615 11.08 -24.16 7.52
N GLU A 616 10.60 -24.68 8.65
CA GLU A 616 10.57 -23.94 9.94
C GLU A 616 11.97 -23.61 10.48
N ASP A 617 12.96 -24.45 10.19
CA ASP A 617 14.37 -24.22 10.53
C ASP A 617 15.03 -23.11 9.68
N GLY A 618 14.29 -22.56 8.71
CA GLY A 618 14.76 -21.53 7.80
C GLY A 618 15.51 -22.07 6.58
N ALA A 619 15.63 -23.40 6.40
CA ALA A 619 16.19 -24.00 5.20
C ALA A 619 15.21 -23.95 4.03
N TRP A 620 15.73 -23.75 2.82
CA TRP A 620 14.94 -23.71 1.59
C TRP A 620 15.47 -24.77 0.62
N THR A 621 14.55 -25.45 -0.06
CA THR A 621 14.90 -26.33 -1.18
C THR A 621 14.20 -25.92 -2.45
N ALA A 622 14.82 -26.20 -3.59
CA ALA A 622 14.27 -25.98 -4.92
C ALA A 622 14.26 -27.29 -5.72
N SER A 623 13.23 -27.50 -6.54
CA SER A 623 13.20 -28.60 -7.52
C SER A 623 12.43 -28.20 -8.78
N GLY A 624 12.99 -28.51 -9.95
CA GLY A 624 12.25 -28.48 -11.22
C GLY A 624 11.62 -29.82 -11.58
N GLY A 625 11.98 -30.88 -10.85
CA GLY A 625 11.47 -32.24 -11.07
C GLY A 625 11.80 -33.15 -9.90
N LYS A 626 12.75 -34.05 -10.09
CA LYS A 626 13.10 -35.12 -9.14
C LYS A 626 14.18 -34.68 -8.16
N THR A 627 15.11 -33.85 -8.58
CA THR A 627 16.26 -33.45 -7.76
C THR A 627 15.88 -32.28 -6.86
N LYS A 628 16.16 -32.41 -5.56
CA LYS A 628 16.04 -31.32 -4.58
C LYS A 628 17.40 -30.66 -4.37
N HIS A 629 17.43 -29.34 -4.47
CA HIS A 629 18.62 -28.53 -4.26
C HIS A 629 18.44 -27.65 -3.03
N ASN A 630 19.33 -27.78 -2.05
CA ASN A 630 19.34 -26.89 -0.89
C ASN A 630 19.90 -25.52 -1.30
N PHE A 631 19.31 -24.45 -0.78
CA PHE A 631 19.91 -23.13 -0.87
C PHE A 631 19.66 -22.31 0.39
N VAL A 632 20.68 -21.54 0.77
CA VAL A 632 20.61 -20.60 1.88
C VAL A 632 20.35 -19.22 1.30
N ARG A 633 19.44 -18.49 1.95
CA ARG A 633 18.85 -17.25 1.43
C ARG A 633 19.72 -16.01 1.56
#